data_AF-A0A948UW51-F1
#
_entry.id   AF-A0A948UW51-F1
#
_cell.length_a   1.000
_cell.length_b   1.000
_cell.length_c   1.000
_cell.angle_alpha   90.00
_cell.angle_beta   90.00
_cell.angle_gamma   90.00
#
_symmetry.space_group_name_H-M   'P 1'
#
loop_
_entity.id
_entity.type
_entity.pdbx_description
1 polymer ?
#
loop_
_entity_poly.entity_id
_entity_poly.type
_entity_poly.pdbx_seq_one_letter_code
_entity_poly.pdbx_strand_id
1 'polypeptide(L)'
;GTAQFVGGVTLDLGGIVFADRTVAVIDLAAIGQAIGRPLPVILGKDAFNGLIVDIDFPARAIAFHESTAFAPPEGVVEVPLTSTGSLRAMPLSIEGREPELFDFDTGNGGALILYPAYAEAAGLVDGRPRSTVMSGAVGGVRETGIATIRSINIAGFEIRDVPATFPPAGPSAVDSDRTAGNVGMGVLGRFRLITDFEGGRLWLGATPESLAPPFARDRLGLGLRKEAAAIVVQRVSPNSPAAAAGWVAGERIVAIDGVAAEALDAAALRAIVSGPAGRSVVLTLEGGAQRTLEARDFY
;
A
#
# COMPACT_ATOMS: atom_id res chain seq x y z
N GLY A 1 4.52 -14.19 -19.36
CA GLY A 1 4.01 -14.69 -20.65
C GLY A 1 3.67 -13.52 -21.53
N THR A 2 3.75 -13.69 -22.85
CA THR A 2 3.30 -12.67 -23.82
C THR A 2 1.79 -12.51 -23.74
N ALA A 3 1.30 -11.27 -23.56
CA ALA A 3 -0.13 -10.98 -23.55
C ALA A 3 -0.73 -11.22 -24.94
N GLN A 4 -1.90 -11.89 -24.99
CA GLN A 4 -2.72 -11.97 -26.20
C GLN A 4 -3.86 -10.96 -26.10
N PHE A 5 -4.26 -10.35 -27.22
CA PHE A 5 -5.40 -9.44 -27.24
C PHE A 5 -6.59 -10.09 -27.92
N VAL A 6 -7.77 -9.99 -27.29
CA VAL A 6 -9.03 -10.52 -27.81
C VAL A 6 -10.04 -9.38 -27.87
N GLY A 7 -10.61 -9.14 -29.05
CA GLY A 7 -11.69 -8.17 -29.27
C GLY A 7 -13.08 -8.80 -29.13
N GLY A 8 -14.14 -7.97 -29.10
CA GLY A 8 -15.52 -8.43 -29.02
C GLY A 8 -15.91 -9.02 -27.66
N VAL A 9 -15.13 -8.76 -26.61
CA VAL A 9 -15.40 -9.30 -25.28
C VAL A 9 -16.45 -8.44 -24.58
N THR A 10 -17.48 -9.10 -24.06
CA THR A 10 -18.47 -8.47 -23.20
C THR A 10 -18.21 -8.84 -21.75
N LEU A 11 -18.09 -7.85 -20.88
CA LEU A 11 -17.97 -8.03 -19.44
C LEU A 11 -19.27 -7.59 -18.77
N ASP A 12 -19.86 -8.44 -17.94
CA ASP A 12 -21.00 -8.11 -17.08
C ASP A 12 -20.51 -8.05 -15.63
N LEU A 13 -20.66 -6.87 -15.01
CA LEU A 13 -20.33 -6.64 -13.61
C LEU A 13 -21.57 -6.12 -12.89
N GLY A 14 -22.29 -7.02 -12.22
CA GLY A 14 -23.46 -6.66 -11.41
C GLY A 14 -24.56 -5.94 -12.20
N GLY A 15 -24.74 -6.27 -13.49
CA GLY A 15 -25.72 -5.63 -14.38
C GLY A 15 -25.16 -4.47 -15.21
N ILE A 16 -23.89 -4.09 -15.02
CA ILE A 16 -23.20 -3.14 -15.88
C ILE A 16 -22.52 -3.91 -17.00
N VAL A 17 -22.89 -3.59 -18.24
CA VAL A 17 -22.40 -4.29 -19.43
C VAL A 17 -21.35 -3.45 -20.15
N PHE A 18 -20.11 -3.92 -20.16
CA PHE A 18 -19.03 -3.40 -21.00
C PHE A 18 -18.96 -4.25 -22.26
N ALA A 19 -19.74 -3.90 -23.28
CA ALA A 19 -19.75 -4.60 -24.55
C ALA A 19 -18.55 -4.24 -25.45
N ASP A 20 -18.20 -5.16 -26.34
CA ASP A 20 -17.25 -4.98 -27.44
C ASP A 20 -15.87 -4.43 -27.02
N ARG A 21 -15.33 -4.96 -25.91
CA ARG A 21 -14.03 -4.57 -25.38
C ARG A 21 -12.91 -5.39 -25.99
N THR A 22 -11.77 -4.73 -26.20
CA THR A 22 -10.50 -5.41 -26.45
C THR A 22 -9.80 -5.64 -25.12
N VAL A 23 -9.57 -6.89 -24.76
CA VAL A 23 -8.95 -7.27 -23.48
C VAL A 23 -7.61 -7.95 -23.70
N ALA A 24 -6.68 -7.75 -22.77
CA ALA A 24 -5.45 -8.53 -22.70
C ALA A 24 -5.71 -9.82 -21.89
N VAL A 25 -5.41 -10.97 -22.49
CA VAL A 25 -5.44 -12.28 -21.86
C VAL A 25 -4.04 -12.63 -21.39
N ILE A 26 -3.88 -12.71 -20.07
CA ILE A 26 -2.61 -12.96 -19.39
C ILE A 26 -2.88 -13.96 -18.26
N ASP A 27 -1.92 -14.86 -18.01
CA ASP A 27 -1.96 -15.70 -16.81
C ASP A 27 -1.71 -14.85 -15.54
N LEU A 28 -2.77 -14.67 -14.75
CA LEU A 28 -2.75 -13.94 -13.50
C LEU A 28 -2.54 -14.84 -12.26
N ALA A 29 -2.29 -16.14 -12.44
CA ALA A 29 -2.20 -17.09 -11.32
C ALA A 29 -1.14 -16.71 -10.28
N ALA A 30 0.05 -16.30 -10.74
CA ALA A 30 1.13 -15.86 -9.83
C ALA A 30 0.74 -14.62 -9.00
N ILE A 31 0.01 -13.68 -9.61
CA ILE A 31 -0.49 -12.48 -8.91
C ILE A 31 -1.60 -12.88 -7.92
N GLY A 32 -2.53 -13.73 -8.34
CA GLY A 32 -3.58 -14.26 -7.46
C GLY A 32 -3.02 -15.01 -6.24
N GLN A 33 -1.96 -15.82 -6.43
CA GLN A 33 -1.25 -16.48 -5.33
C GLN A 33 -0.61 -15.47 -4.38
N ALA A 34 0.02 -14.41 -4.90
CA ALA A 34 0.61 -13.36 -4.07
C ALA A 34 -0.44 -12.55 -3.28
N ILE A 35 -1.62 -12.33 -3.85
CA ILE A 35 -2.76 -11.66 -3.18
C ILE A 35 -3.48 -12.63 -2.21
N GLY A 36 -3.34 -13.95 -2.41
CA GLY A 36 -3.99 -14.97 -1.60
C GLY A 36 -5.46 -15.27 -2.00
N ARG A 37 -5.89 -14.85 -3.20
CA ARG A 37 -7.23 -15.13 -3.75
C ARG A 37 -7.22 -15.11 -5.28
N PRO A 38 -8.19 -15.77 -5.94
CA PRO A 38 -8.31 -15.69 -7.40
C PRO A 38 -8.44 -14.25 -7.90
N LEU A 39 -7.70 -13.93 -8.97
CA LEU A 39 -7.79 -12.65 -9.68
C LEU A 39 -8.12 -12.94 -11.16
N PRO A 40 -9.42 -13.08 -11.51
CA PRO A 40 -9.81 -13.47 -12.86
C PRO A 40 -9.72 -12.32 -13.87
N VAL A 41 -9.88 -11.07 -13.43
CA VAL A 41 -9.93 -9.89 -14.30
C VAL A 41 -9.28 -8.70 -13.59
N ILE A 42 -8.60 -7.85 -14.36
CA ILE A 42 -8.16 -6.51 -13.97
C ILE A 42 -8.90 -5.52 -14.86
N LEU A 43 -9.66 -4.61 -14.25
CA LEU A 43 -10.32 -3.52 -14.97
C LEU A 43 -9.41 -2.28 -14.97
N GLY A 44 -9.10 -1.81 -16.16
CA GLY A 44 -8.24 -0.65 -16.37
C GLY A 44 -9.00 0.67 -16.45
N LYS A 45 -8.26 1.74 -16.70
CA LYS A 45 -8.77 3.12 -16.85
C LYS A 45 -9.88 3.25 -17.90
N ASP A 46 -9.84 2.43 -18.93
CA ASP A 46 -10.82 2.34 -20.02
C ASP A 46 -12.21 1.89 -19.56
N ALA A 47 -12.32 1.13 -18.47
CA ALA A 47 -13.59 0.81 -17.85
C ALA A 47 -14.15 1.96 -16.98
N PHE A 48 -13.28 2.86 -16.50
CA PHE A 48 -13.66 3.95 -15.60
C PHE A 48 -13.90 5.29 -16.32
N ASN A 49 -13.30 5.50 -17.49
CA ASN A 49 -13.54 6.71 -18.28
C ASN A 49 -15.00 6.77 -18.73
N GLY A 50 -15.73 7.81 -18.32
CA GLY A 50 -17.15 8.03 -18.65
C GLY A 50 -18.13 7.64 -17.54
N LEU A 51 -17.67 7.00 -16.47
CA LEU A 51 -18.49 6.68 -15.29
C LEU A 51 -17.93 7.38 -14.05
N ILE A 52 -18.83 7.70 -13.13
CA ILE A 52 -18.48 8.00 -11.76
C ILE A 52 -18.26 6.67 -11.04
N VAL A 53 -17.08 6.48 -10.46
CA VAL A 53 -16.75 5.26 -9.71
C VAL A 53 -16.82 5.57 -8.22
N ASP A 54 -17.76 4.95 -7.52
CA ASP A 54 -18.00 5.11 -6.09
C ASP A 54 -17.56 3.85 -5.35
N ILE A 55 -16.49 3.96 -4.56
CA ILE A 55 -15.91 2.87 -3.79
C ILE A 55 -15.99 3.23 -2.31
N ASP A 56 -16.89 2.58 -1.58
CA ASP A 56 -16.98 2.67 -0.13
C ASP A 56 -16.11 1.57 0.49
N PHE A 57 -14.84 1.87 0.76
CA PHE A 57 -13.92 0.90 1.36
C PHE A 57 -14.36 0.46 2.76
N PRO A 58 -14.78 1.36 3.68
CA PRO A 58 -15.33 0.97 4.98
C PRO A 58 -16.52 0.01 4.86
N ALA A 59 -17.48 0.29 3.97
CA ALA A 59 -18.66 -0.56 3.77
C ALA A 59 -18.41 -1.76 2.83
N ARG A 60 -17.21 -1.84 2.21
CA ARG A 60 -16.85 -2.85 1.20
C ARG A 60 -17.82 -2.90 0.02
N ALA A 61 -18.26 -1.73 -0.45
CA ALA A 61 -19.19 -1.59 -1.56
C ALA A 61 -18.53 -0.86 -2.73
N ILE A 62 -18.98 -1.20 -3.94
CA ILE A 62 -18.63 -0.47 -5.16
C ILE A 62 -19.90 -0.23 -5.98
N ALA A 63 -20.04 0.97 -6.52
CA ALA A 63 -21.11 1.39 -7.39
C ALA A 63 -20.55 2.22 -8.55
N PHE A 64 -21.32 2.30 -9.62
CA PHE A 64 -20.99 3.10 -10.81
C PHE A 64 -22.19 3.95 -11.17
N HIS A 65 -21.95 5.20 -11.57
CA HIS A 65 -23.01 6.14 -11.92
C HIS A 65 -22.70 6.84 -13.24
N GLU A 66 -23.76 7.16 -13.99
CA GLU A 66 -23.70 8.08 -15.14
C GLU A 66 -23.30 9.48 -14.67
N SER A 67 -22.34 10.13 -15.34
CA SER A 67 -21.83 11.43 -14.91
C SER A 67 -22.86 12.56 -15.01
N THR A 68 -23.75 12.51 -16.00
CA THR A 68 -24.70 13.61 -16.31
C THR A 68 -25.79 13.80 -15.26
N ALA A 69 -26.04 12.80 -14.42
CA ALA A 69 -27.09 12.82 -13.40
C ALA A 69 -26.54 12.61 -11.98
N PHE A 70 -25.22 12.60 -11.83
CA PHE A 70 -24.60 12.33 -10.53
C PHE A 70 -24.68 13.56 -9.61
N ALA A 71 -25.22 13.36 -8.42
CA ALA A 71 -25.11 14.29 -7.31
C ALA A 71 -24.32 13.60 -6.19
N PRO A 72 -23.26 14.23 -5.65
CA PRO A 72 -22.50 13.64 -4.56
C PRO A 72 -23.40 13.46 -3.32
N PRO A 73 -23.27 12.34 -2.59
CA PRO A 73 -24.03 12.12 -1.36
C PRO A 73 -23.64 13.13 -0.28
N GLU A 74 -24.44 13.25 0.78
CA GLU A 74 -24.04 14.05 1.95
C GLU A 74 -22.80 13.44 2.65
N GLY A 75 -22.04 14.28 3.36
CA GLY A 75 -20.90 13.83 4.15
C GLY A 75 -19.63 13.53 3.36
N VAL A 76 -19.57 13.91 2.08
CA VAL A 76 -18.34 13.88 1.29
C VAL A 76 -17.81 15.30 1.01
N VAL A 77 -16.50 15.43 0.89
CA VAL A 77 -15.81 16.68 0.55
C VAL A 77 -15.24 16.56 -0.85
N GLU A 78 -15.50 17.56 -1.70
CA GLU A 78 -14.93 17.61 -3.05
C GLU A 78 -13.47 18.05 -3.01
N VAL A 79 -12.65 17.35 -3.79
CA VAL A 79 -11.21 17.52 -3.93
C VAL A 79 -10.87 17.55 -5.42
N PRO A 80 -10.07 18.52 -5.89
CA PRO A 80 -9.66 18.55 -7.29
C PRO A 80 -8.73 17.36 -7.59
N LEU A 81 -9.02 16.66 -8.69
CA LEU A 81 -8.20 15.58 -9.21
C LEU A 81 -7.47 16.04 -10.47
N THR A 82 -6.27 16.57 -10.26
CA THR A 82 -5.47 17.28 -11.28
C THR A 82 -4.69 16.30 -12.15
N SER A 83 -4.61 16.59 -13.46
CA SER A 83 -3.79 15.78 -14.38
C SER A 83 -2.30 16.09 -14.22
N THR A 84 -1.51 15.08 -13.86
CA THR A 84 -0.04 15.15 -13.75
C THR A 84 0.59 14.19 -14.75
N GLY A 85 0.60 14.57 -16.04
CA GLY A 85 1.01 13.67 -17.11
C GLY A 85 -0.04 12.58 -17.34
N SER A 86 0.35 11.30 -17.24
CA SER A 86 -0.58 10.17 -17.34
C SER A 86 -1.35 9.88 -16.05
N LEU A 87 -0.92 10.46 -14.93
CA LEU A 87 -1.47 10.23 -13.60
C LEU A 87 -2.46 11.33 -13.20
N ARG A 88 -3.15 11.06 -12.10
CA ARG A 88 -4.03 11.99 -11.41
C ARG A 88 -3.44 12.26 -10.03
N ALA A 89 -3.50 13.52 -9.60
CA ALA A 89 -2.98 13.96 -8.32
C ALA A 89 -4.02 14.77 -7.55
N MET A 90 -3.92 14.74 -6.22
CA MET A 90 -4.78 15.48 -5.31
C MET A 90 -3.96 16.24 -4.28
N PRO A 91 -4.46 17.37 -3.75
CA PRO A 91 -3.79 18.11 -2.69
C PRO A 91 -3.76 17.31 -1.38
N LEU A 92 -2.59 17.25 -0.76
CA LEU A 92 -2.36 16.66 0.55
C LEU A 92 -1.33 17.49 1.31
N SER A 93 -1.62 17.75 2.58
CA SER A 93 -0.71 18.44 3.51
C SER A 93 0.01 17.42 4.39
N ILE A 94 1.30 17.66 4.66
CA ILE A 94 2.13 16.85 5.56
C ILE A 94 2.52 17.67 6.78
N GLU A 95 2.21 17.16 7.98
CA GLU A 95 2.59 17.74 9.26
C GLU A 95 2.28 19.25 9.39
N GLY A 96 1.12 19.68 8.85
CA GLY A 96 0.64 21.05 8.92
C GLY A 96 1.25 22.02 7.89
N ARG A 97 2.06 21.52 6.95
CA ARG A 97 2.58 22.31 5.83
C ARG A 97 1.49 22.61 4.80
N GLU A 98 1.77 23.56 3.92
CA GLU A 98 0.92 23.86 2.76
C GLU A 98 0.66 22.59 1.93
N PRO A 99 -0.56 22.41 1.40
CA PRO A 99 -0.88 21.26 0.56
C PRO A 99 -0.05 21.24 -0.72
N GLU A 100 0.48 20.06 -1.04
CA GLU A 100 1.18 19.77 -2.31
C GLU A 100 0.40 18.72 -3.10
N LEU A 101 0.68 18.59 -4.39
CA LEU A 101 0.07 17.55 -5.22
C LEU A 101 0.73 16.19 -4.96
N PHE A 102 -0.08 15.20 -4.63
CA PHE A 102 0.33 13.80 -4.52
C PHE A 102 -0.42 12.94 -5.52
N ASP A 103 0.27 12.01 -6.17
CA ASP A 103 -0.35 11.05 -7.08
C ASP A 103 -1.38 10.20 -6.33
N PHE A 104 -2.58 10.14 -6.88
CA PHE A 104 -3.70 9.33 -6.40
C PHE A 104 -3.58 7.93 -7.00
N ASP A 105 -3.17 6.95 -6.21
CA ASP A 105 -2.77 5.64 -6.71
C ASP A 105 -3.43 4.48 -5.95
N THR A 106 -4.54 3.99 -6.50
CA THR A 106 -5.23 2.80 -6.00
C THR A 106 -4.46 1.49 -6.27
N GLY A 107 -3.38 1.53 -7.07
CA GLY A 107 -2.48 0.41 -7.33
C GLY A 107 -1.34 0.29 -6.33
N ASN A 108 -1.03 1.34 -5.57
CA ASN A 108 -0.07 1.30 -4.47
C ASN A 108 -0.70 0.66 -3.23
N GLY A 109 -0.25 -0.53 -2.84
CA GLY A 109 -0.74 -1.21 -1.63
C GLY A 109 -0.29 -0.60 -0.29
N GLY A 110 0.73 0.28 -0.32
CA GLY A 110 1.27 0.99 0.84
C GLY A 110 0.45 2.23 1.22
N ALA A 111 0.94 3.01 2.18
CA ALA A 111 0.28 4.23 2.64
C ALA A 111 0.77 5.46 1.86
N LEU A 112 2.07 5.75 1.93
CA LEU A 112 2.66 6.95 1.35
C LEU A 112 4.05 6.67 0.78
N ILE A 113 4.34 7.22 -0.40
CA ILE A 113 5.69 7.34 -0.95
C ILE A 113 6.00 8.83 -1.03
N LEU A 114 7.15 9.26 -0.47
CA LEU A 114 7.60 10.64 -0.54
C LEU A 114 8.78 10.76 -1.50
N TYR A 115 8.64 11.60 -2.50
CA TYR A 115 9.65 11.73 -3.55
C TYR A 115 10.85 12.54 -3.04
N PRO A 116 12.09 12.18 -3.46
CA PRO A 116 13.31 12.74 -2.88
C PRO A 116 13.33 14.27 -2.83
N ALA A 117 12.96 14.94 -3.93
CA ALA A 117 12.99 16.40 -4.03
C ALA A 117 12.12 17.08 -2.96
N TYR A 118 10.90 16.58 -2.73
CA TYR A 118 10.02 17.11 -1.70
C TYR A 118 10.49 16.73 -0.28
N ALA A 119 10.89 15.47 -0.09
CA ALA A 119 11.32 14.98 1.22
C ALA A 119 12.57 15.73 1.74
N GLU A 120 13.52 16.02 0.85
CA GLU A 120 14.74 16.79 1.15
C GLU A 120 14.41 18.25 1.43
N ALA A 121 13.64 18.91 0.56
CA ALA A 121 13.29 20.33 0.73
C ALA A 121 12.50 20.58 2.03
N ALA A 122 11.65 19.63 2.42
CA ALA A 122 10.86 19.73 3.64
C ALA A 122 11.58 19.18 4.90
N GLY A 123 12.78 18.59 4.78
CA GLY A 123 13.50 18.00 5.92
C GLY A 123 12.73 16.84 6.58
N LEU A 124 11.96 16.09 5.80
CA LEU A 124 11.04 15.04 6.30
C LEU A 124 11.75 13.78 6.78
N VAL A 125 13.07 13.75 6.84
CA VAL A 125 13.83 12.61 7.38
C VAL A 125 14.75 13.00 8.53
N ASP A 126 14.76 14.28 8.91
CA ASP A 126 15.68 14.80 9.92
C ASP A 126 15.19 14.47 11.33
N GLY A 127 16.09 13.92 12.15
CA GLY A 127 15.83 13.65 13.56
C GLY A 127 14.77 12.60 13.87
N ARG A 128 14.30 11.83 12.87
CA ARG A 128 13.29 10.78 13.06
C ARG A 128 13.88 9.37 13.07
N PRO A 129 13.30 8.43 13.86
CA PRO A 129 13.56 7.02 13.70
C PRO A 129 13.35 6.59 12.25
N ARG A 130 14.27 5.79 11.74
CA ARG A 130 14.22 5.33 10.35
C ARG A 130 14.80 3.94 10.21
N SER A 131 14.34 3.26 9.18
CA SER A 131 14.88 1.98 8.75
C SER A 131 14.83 1.86 7.23
N THR A 132 14.95 0.64 6.72
CA THR A 132 14.83 0.32 5.31
C THR A 132 13.95 -0.91 5.11
N VAL A 133 13.11 -0.88 4.10
CA VAL A 133 12.25 -2.00 3.67
C VAL A 133 12.53 -2.35 2.22
N MET A 134 12.16 -3.57 1.81
CA MET A 134 12.09 -3.89 0.39
C MET A 134 10.74 -3.42 -0.15
N SER A 135 10.79 -2.52 -1.14
CA SER A 135 9.59 -2.04 -1.83
C SER A 135 9.64 -2.48 -3.29
N GLY A 136 8.55 -3.08 -3.76
CA GLY A 136 8.37 -3.46 -5.16
C GLY A 136 7.68 -2.35 -5.94
N ALA A 137 8.25 -1.97 -7.08
CA ALA A 137 7.65 -1.04 -8.03
C ALA A 137 7.77 -1.61 -9.46
N VAL A 138 7.27 -0.89 -10.46
CA VAL A 138 7.35 -1.27 -11.89
C VAL A 138 8.81 -1.50 -12.35
N GLY A 139 9.79 -0.90 -11.66
CA GLY A 139 11.23 -1.09 -11.91
C GLY A 139 11.89 -2.25 -11.13
N GLY A 140 11.11 -3.10 -10.45
CA GLY A 140 11.62 -4.19 -9.62
C GLY A 140 11.58 -3.90 -8.11
N VAL A 141 12.16 -4.81 -7.33
CA VAL A 141 12.22 -4.70 -5.88
C VAL A 141 13.53 -4.00 -5.50
N ARG A 142 13.44 -2.96 -4.68
CA ARG A 142 14.59 -2.21 -4.18
C ARG A 142 14.49 -1.96 -2.69
N GLU A 143 15.64 -1.81 -2.06
CA GLU A 143 15.71 -1.32 -0.70
C GLU A 143 15.37 0.18 -0.69
N THR A 144 14.48 0.56 0.22
CA THR A 144 13.89 1.89 0.28
C THR A 144 13.85 2.34 1.74
N GLY A 145 14.17 3.60 2.00
CA GLY A 145 14.06 4.17 3.35
C GLY A 145 12.61 4.16 3.84
N ILE A 146 12.39 3.98 5.13
CA ILE A 146 11.07 4.08 5.74
C ILE A 146 11.15 4.87 7.05
N ALA A 147 10.13 5.70 7.28
CA ALA A 147 9.90 6.39 8.54
C ALA A 147 8.41 6.70 8.70
N THR A 148 8.00 7.07 9.93
CA THR A 148 6.64 7.48 10.24
C THR A 148 6.49 9.00 10.09
N ILE A 149 5.54 9.43 9.27
CA ILE A 149 5.08 10.82 9.18
C ILE A 149 4.03 11.05 10.26
N ARG A 150 4.15 12.14 11.02
CA ARG A 150 3.28 12.39 12.19
C ARG A 150 1.82 12.53 11.79
N SER A 151 1.54 13.30 10.75
CA SER A 151 0.20 13.42 10.20
C SER A 151 0.20 13.83 8.72
N ILE A 152 -0.87 13.43 8.04
CA ILE A 152 -1.28 13.98 6.75
C ILE A 152 -2.68 14.58 6.90
N ASN A 153 -2.99 15.58 6.08
CA ASN A 153 -4.33 16.12 5.95
C ASN A 153 -4.77 16.11 4.48
N ILE A 154 -5.95 15.55 4.23
CA ILE A 154 -6.58 15.56 2.91
C ILE A 154 -7.98 16.16 3.11
N ALA A 155 -8.21 17.34 2.55
CA ALA A 155 -9.52 18.01 2.59
C ALA A 155 -10.14 18.13 4.00
N GLY A 156 -9.32 18.36 5.02
CA GLY A 156 -9.75 18.46 6.42
C GLY A 156 -9.70 17.14 7.21
N PHE A 157 -9.57 15.98 6.54
CA PHE A 157 -9.42 14.69 7.19
C PHE A 157 -7.96 14.48 7.63
N GLU A 158 -7.72 14.49 8.94
CA GLU A 158 -6.40 14.20 9.51
C GLU A 158 -6.21 12.69 9.73
N ILE A 159 -5.06 12.17 9.28
CA ILE A 159 -4.61 10.80 9.56
C ILE A 159 -3.23 10.88 10.18
N ARG A 160 -3.02 10.14 11.27
CA ARG A 160 -1.78 10.17 12.06
C ARG A 160 -0.96 8.90 11.93
N ASP A 161 0.31 8.99 12.30
CA ASP A 161 1.25 7.86 12.38
C ASP A 161 1.38 7.07 11.06
N VAL A 162 1.53 7.81 9.96
CA VAL A 162 1.52 7.30 8.58
C VAL A 162 2.89 6.75 8.19
N PRO A 163 3.05 5.45 7.92
CA PRO A 163 4.29 4.92 7.36
C PRO A 163 4.53 5.48 5.96
N ALA A 164 5.70 6.08 5.75
CA ALA A 164 6.10 6.65 4.48
C ALA A 164 7.41 6.03 4.01
N THR A 165 7.44 5.62 2.74
CA THR A 165 8.67 5.16 2.09
C THR A 165 9.35 6.30 1.34
N PHE A 166 10.68 6.30 1.39
CA PHE A 166 11.57 7.31 0.81
C PHE A 166 12.50 6.60 -0.19
N PRO A 167 12.06 6.37 -1.44
CA PRO A 167 12.90 5.74 -2.45
C PRO A 167 14.15 6.58 -2.71
N PRO A 168 15.29 5.96 -3.06
CA PRO A 168 16.46 6.70 -3.51
C PRO A 168 16.17 7.39 -4.84
N ALA A 169 16.81 8.53 -5.11
CA ALA A 169 16.72 9.21 -6.40
C ALA A 169 17.22 8.29 -7.53
N GLY A 170 16.48 8.22 -8.64
CA GLY A 170 16.86 7.45 -9.81
C GLY A 170 15.92 7.61 -11.01
N PRO A 171 16.06 6.80 -12.07
CA PRO A 171 15.11 6.76 -13.16
C PRO A 171 13.96 5.82 -12.81
N SER A 172 12.99 6.29 -12.02
CA SER A 172 11.77 5.54 -11.71
C SER A 172 10.51 6.36 -11.92
N ALA A 173 9.37 5.70 -12.12
CA ALA A 173 8.05 6.34 -12.17
C ALA A 173 7.67 7.09 -10.86
N VAL A 174 8.47 6.94 -9.81
CA VAL A 174 8.35 7.63 -8.52
C VAL A 174 9.36 8.77 -8.34
N ASP A 175 10.06 9.16 -9.41
CA ASP A 175 11.05 10.24 -9.40
C ASP A 175 10.56 11.41 -10.25
N SER A 176 9.30 11.80 -10.04
CA SER A 176 8.65 12.92 -10.72
C SER A 176 8.86 14.21 -9.92
N ASP A 177 9.21 15.29 -10.60
CA ASP A 177 9.20 16.66 -10.04
C ASP A 177 7.82 17.32 -10.09
N ARG A 178 6.82 16.62 -10.65
CA ARG A 178 5.46 17.13 -10.85
C ARG A 178 4.56 16.97 -9.62
N THR A 179 4.95 16.09 -8.69
CA THR A 179 4.21 15.74 -7.48
C THR A 179 5.19 15.55 -6.32
N ALA A 180 4.71 15.78 -5.11
CA ALA A 180 5.48 15.60 -3.87
C ALA A 180 5.61 14.13 -3.45
N GLY A 181 4.78 13.25 -4.01
CA GLY A 181 4.74 11.85 -3.67
C GLY A 181 3.51 11.13 -4.22
N ASN A 182 3.25 9.96 -3.67
CA ASN A 182 2.17 9.06 -4.08
C ASN A 182 1.41 8.53 -2.85
N VAL A 183 0.08 8.56 -2.90
CA VAL A 183 -0.82 8.11 -1.83
C VAL A 183 -1.49 6.82 -2.26
N GLY A 184 -1.30 5.78 -1.44
CA GLY A 184 -1.77 4.43 -1.71
C GLY A 184 -2.93 3.96 -0.84
N MET A 185 -3.30 2.71 -1.03
CA MET A 185 -4.41 2.01 -0.39
C MET A 185 -4.37 1.97 1.14
N GLY A 186 -3.19 2.10 1.78
CA GLY A 186 -3.10 2.23 3.23
C GLY A 186 -3.79 3.49 3.77
N VAL A 187 -3.87 4.55 2.95
CA VAL A 187 -4.59 5.79 3.22
C VAL A 187 -5.95 5.80 2.52
N LEU A 188 -5.94 5.57 1.20
CA LEU A 188 -7.15 5.64 0.36
C LEU A 188 -8.26 4.68 0.81
N GLY A 189 -7.88 3.49 1.31
CA GLY A 189 -8.81 2.49 1.82
C GLY A 189 -9.54 2.86 3.11
N ARG A 190 -9.27 4.04 3.69
CA ARG A 190 -9.97 4.57 4.87
C ARG A 190 -11.19 5.44 4.52
N PHE A 191 -11.37 5.74 3.23
CA PHE A 191 -12.39 6.64 2.73
C PHE A 191 -13.43 5.89 1.89
N ARG A 192 -14.61 6.48 1.74
CA ARG A 192 -15.42 6.36 0.54
C ARG A 192 -14.85 7.30 -0.53
N LEU A 193 -14.43 6.75 -1.66
CA LEU A 193 -13.85 7.46 -2.78
C LEU A 193 -14.85 7.49 -3.92
N ILE A 194 -15.22 8.69 -4.37
CA ILE A 194 -16.07 8.85 -5.54
C ILE A 194 -15.27 9.62 -6.58
N THR A 195 -14.98 8.99 -7.71
CA THR A 195 -14.09 9.58 -8.73
C THR A 195 -14.87 9.93 -9.98
N ASP A 196 -14.63 11.15 -10.47
CA ASP A 196 -14.97 11.60 -11.81
C ASP A 196 -13.65 11.93 -12.53
N PHE A 197 -13.09 10.92 -13.20
CA PHE A 197 -11.79 11.08 -13.87
C PHE A 197 -11.85 12.05 -15.05
N GLU A 198 -13.00 12.16 -15.73
CA GLU A 198 -13.17 13.03 -16.89
C GLU A 198 -13.36 14.49 -16.44
N GLY A 199 -14.23 14.72 -15.46
CA GLY A 199 -14.45 16.04 -14.86
C GLY A 199 -13.33 16.49 -13.91
N GLY A 200 -12.37 15.63 -13.59
CA GLY A 200 -11.24 15.96 -12.72
C GLY A 200 -11.64 16.20 -11.26
N ARG A 201 -12.61 15.43 -10.76
CA ARG A 201 -13.14 15.55 -9.40
C ARG A 201 -13.00 14.26 -8.62
N LEU A 202 -12.79 14.40 -7.31
CA LEU A 202 -12.78 13.34 -6.33
C LEU A 202 -13.63 13.80 -5.15
N TRP A 203 -14.59 12.99 -4.70
CA TRP A 203 -15.26 13.22 -3.42
C TRP A 203 -14.80 12.20 -2.40
N LEU A 204 -14.47 12.71 -1.20
CA LEU A 204 -13.95 11.92 -0.08
C LEU A 204 -14.95 11.95 1.08
N GLY A 205 -15.43 10.78 1.50
CA GLY A 205 -16.16 10.60 2.74
C GLY A 205 -15.37 9.74 3.72
N ALA A 206 -15.37 10.09 5.00
CA ALA A 206 -14.78 9.26 6.05
C ALA A 206 -15.47 9.54 7.39
N THR A 207 -15.37 8.58 8.30
CA THR A 207 -15.80 8.75 9.69
C THR A 207 -14.58 8.68 10.62
N PRO A 208 -14.67 9.19 11.86
CA PRO A 208 -13.59 9.01 12.83
C PRO A 208 -13.19 7.53 12.99
N GLU A 209 -14.15 6.61 12.95
CA GLU A 209 -13.93 5.17 13.07
C GLU A 209 -13.18 4.60 11.86
N SER A 210 -13.41 5.11 10.65
CA SER A 210 -12.68 4.66 9.45
C SER A 210 -11.25 5.20 9.39
N LEU A 211 -10.99 6.36 10.00
CA LEU A 211 -9.66 6.98 10.07
C LEU A 211 -8.82 6.50 11.25
N ALA A 212 -9.43 6.04 12.34
CA ALA A 212 -8.77 5.66 13.59
C ALA A 212 -7.82 4.44 13.53
N PRO A 213 -8.02 3.40 12.70
CA PRO A 213 -7.19 2.19 12.77
C PRO A 213 -5.70 2.48 12.55
N PRO A 214 -4.81 1.89 13.37
CA PRO A 214 -3.37 2.07 13.18
C PRO A 214 -2.92 1.40 11.88
N PHE A 215 -1.88 1.95 11.26
CA PHE A 215 -1.25 1.29 10.13
C PHE A 215 -0.53 0.01 10.58
N ALA A 216 -0.68 -1.06 9.79
CA ALA A 216 0.18 -2.22 9.91
C ALA A 216 1.63 -1.79 9.65
N ARG A 217 2.52 -2.07 10.59
CA ARG A 217 3.93 -1.73 10.53
C ARG A 217 4.76 -2.91 11.01
N ASP A 218 5.91 -3.11 10.40
CA ASP A 218 6.88 -4.08 10.89
C ASP A 218 7.35 -3.62 12.27
N ARG A 219 7.30 -4.53 13.25
CA ARG A 219 7.79 -4.29 14.61
C ARG A 219 8.89 -5.25 15.05
N LEU A 220 9.32 -6.16 14.18
CA LEU A 220 10.42 -7.09 14.46
C LEU A 220 11.68 -6.72 13.69
N GLY A 221 11.54 -6.23 12.45
CA GLY A 221 12.63 -6.00 11.52
C GLY A 221 13.11 -7.24 10.78
N LEU A 222 12.29 -8.28 10.69
CA LEU A 222 12.62 -9.51 9.98
C LEU A 222 11.92 -9.55 8.62
N GLY A 223 12.71 -9.54 7.54
CA GLY A 223 12.21 -9.92 6.23
C GLY A 223 12.23 -11.43 6.08
N LEU A 224 11.06 -12.06 6.15
CA LEU A 224 10.91 -13.52 6.19
C LEU A 224 10.50 -14.07 4.82
N ARG A 225 11.12 -15.17 4.39
CA ARG A 225 10.67 -15.97 3.25
C ARG A 225 10.27 -17.35 3.69
N LYS A 226 9.03 -17.72 3.37
CA LYS A 226 8.55 -19.06 3.54
C LYS A 226 9.25 -20.01 2.56
N GLU A 227 9.83 -21.07 3.09
CA GLU A 227 10.21 -22.29 2.37
C GLU A 227 9.28 -23.42 2.86
N ALA A 228 9.35 -24.62 2.26
CA ALA A 228 8.44 -25.72 2.61
C ALA A 228 8.46 -26.03 4.12
N ALA A 229 9.62 -26.42 4.65
CA ALA A 229 9.80 -26.84 6.04
C ALA A 229 10.44 -25.78 6.96
N ALA A 230 10.71 -24.58 6.43
CA ALA A 230 11.40 -23.54 7.18
C ALA A 230 10.95 -22.15 6.77
N ILE A 231 11.29 -21.18 7.59
CA ILE A 231 11.17 -19.76 7.29
C ILE A 231 12.58 -19.20 7.35
N VAL A 232 13.05 -18.60 6.26
CA VAL A 232 14.41 -18.06 6.16
C VAL A 232 14.37 -16.55 6.36
N VAL A 233 15.26 -16.05 7.21
CA VAL A 233 15.52 -14.62 7.34
C VAL A 233 16.24 -14.17 6.07
N GLN A 234 15.53 -13.47 5.19
CA GLN A 234 16.13 -12.89 3.99
C GLN A 234 16.94 -11.64 4.30
N ARG A 235 16.44 -10.84 5.25
CA ARG A 235 17.04 -9.57 5.63
C ARG A 235 16.67 -9.20 7.06
N VAL A 236 17.49 -8.33 7.62
CA VAL A 236 17.25 -7.69 8.91
C VAL A 236 17.24 -6.19 8.69
N SER A 237 16.14 -5.55 9.06
CA SER A 237 15.96 -4.11 8.89
C SER A 237 16.85 -3.36 9.91
N PRO A 238 17.59 -2.32 9.51
CA PRO A 238 18.46 -1.57 10.42
C PRO A 238 17.63 -0.91 11.53
N ASN A 239 18.24 -0.69 12.69
CA ASN A 239 17.61 -0.07 13.87
C ASN A 239 16.40 -0.82 14.46
N SER A 240 16.13 -2.05 14.01
CA SER A 240 15.00 -2.87 14.46
C SER A 240 15.33 -3.72 15.69
N PRO A 241 14.32 -4.35 16.35
CA PRO A 241 14.55 -5.39 17.35
C PRO A 241 15.44 -6.53 16.88
N ALA A 242 15.22 -7.03 15.66
CA ALA A 242 16.03 -8.09 15.09
C ALA A 242 17.50 -7.68 14.93
N ALA A 243 17.76 -6.45 14.46
CA ALA A 243 19.13 -5.93 14.36
C ALA A 243 19.79 -5.82 15.74
N ALA A 244 19.07 -5.29 16.75
CA ALA A 244 19.57 -5.17 18.11
C ALA A 244 19.85 -6.53 18.77
N ALA A 245 19.09 -7.57 18.42
CA ALA A 245 19.27 -8.94 18.89
C ALA A 245 20.30 -9.74 18.06
N GLY A 246 20.97 -9.11 17.08
CA GLY A 246 22.04 -9.73 16.31
C GLY A 246 21.58 -10.76 15.28
N TRP A 247 20.33 -10.69 14.81
CA TRP A 247 19.87 -11.53 13.71
C TRP A 247 20.62 -11.22 12.42
N VAL A 248 20.79 -12.24 11.58
CA VAL A 248 21.44 -12.10 10.28
C VAL A 248 20.67 -12.82 9.18
N ALA A 249 20.85 -12.36 7.94
CA ALA A 249 20.30 -13.04 6.77
C ALA A 249 20.85 -14.48 6.66
N GLY A 250 19.99 -15.40 6.25
CA GLY A 250 20.30 -16.83 6.10
C GLY A 250 19.89 -17.69 7.29
N GLU A 251 19.58 -17.10 8.47
CA GLU A 251 19.09 -17.88 9.61
C GLU A 251 17.76 -18.57 9.29
N ARG A 252 17.63 -19.82 9.72
CA ARG A 252 16.50 -20.70 9.41
C ARG A 252 15.66 -20.94 10.66
N ILE A 253 14.39 -20.58 10.58
CA ILE A 253 13.40 -20.70 11.66
C ILE A 253 12.48 -21.88 11.32
N VAL A 254 12.33 -22.81 12.26
CA VAL A 254 11.48 -24.00 12.12
C VAL A 254 10.16 -23.89 12.88
N ALA A 255 10.05 -22.97 13.83
CA ALA A 255 8.79 -22.64 14.49
C ALA A 255 8.76 -21.19 15.00
N ILE A 256 7.56 -20.61 15.04
CA ILE A 256 7.31 -19.29 15.64
C ILE A 256 6.17 -19.43 16.65
N ASP A 257 6.39 -18.98 17.88
CA ASP A 257 5.44 -19.12 19.01
C ASP A 257 4.96 -20.57 19.19
N GLY A 258 5.86 -21.54 18.96
CA GLY A 258 5.57 -22.98 19.02
C GLY A 258 4.80 -23.55 17.81
N VAL A 259 4.37 -22.71 16.86
CA VAL A 259 3.73 -23.15 15.62
C VAL A 259 4.81 -23.50 14.59
N ALA A 260 4.78 -24.73 14.09
CA ALA A 260 5.71 -25.23 13.09
C ALA A 260 5.67 -24.38 11.81
N ALA A 261 6.83 -24.17 11.19
CA ALA A 261 6.97 -23.34 10.01
C ALA A 261 6.01 -23.78 8.89
N GLU A 262 5.81 -25.09 8.69
CA GLU A 262 4.92 -25.71 7.69
C GLU A 262 3.48 -25.23 7.79
N ALA A 263 3.00 -24.93 9.01
CA ALA A 263 1.64 -24.49 9.26
C ALA A 263 1.46 -22.97 9.11
N LEU A 264 2.55 -22.21 8.95
CA LEU A 264 2.53 -20.76 8.82
C LEU A 264 2.55 -20.36 7.34
N ASP A 265 1.46 -19.75 6.89
CA ASP A 265 1.37 -19.13 5.57
C ASP A 265 1.90 -17.68 5.57
N ALA A 266 1.91 -17.04 4.40
CA ALA A 266 2.39 -15.67 4.26
C ALA A 266 1.58 -14.65 5.08
N ALA A 267 0.27 -14.88 5.25
CA ALA A 267 -0.60 -14.00 6.02
C ALA A 267 -0.29 -14.09 7.53
N ALA A 268 -0.06 -15.31 8.03
CA ALA A 268 0.37 -15.55 9.41
C ALA A 268 1.73 -14.89 9.69
N LEU A 269 2.70 -15.05 8.78
CA LEU A 269 4.00 -14.38 8.92
C LEU A 269 3.88 -12.86 8.97
N ARG A 270 3.04 -12.28 8.09
CA ARG A 270 2.78 -10.83 8.10
C ARG A 270 2.18 -10.39 9.43
N ALA A 271 1.20 -11.13 9.96
CA ALA A 271 0.55 -10.82 11.23
C ALA A 271 1.50 -10.94 12.44
N ILE A 272 2.46 -11.87 12.40
CA ILE A 272 3.50 -12.01 13.42
C ILE A 272 4.40 -10.77 13.41
N VAL A 273 4.94 -10.43 12.24
CA VAL A 273 5.87 -9.30 12.08
C VAL A 273 5.20 -7.95 12.40
N SER A 274 3.90 -7.82 12.10
CA SER A 274 3.12 -6.60 12.39
C SER A 274 2.33 -6.66 13.69
N GLY A 275 2.63 -7.60 14.59
CA GLY A 275 1.99 -7.71 15.90
C GLY A 275 2.11 -6.43 16.73
N PRO A 276 1.27 -6.23 17.76
CA PRO A 276 1.31 -5.02 18.59
C PRO A 276 2.66 -4.84 19.30
N ALA A 277 3.03 -3.60 19.59
CA ALA A 277 4.22 -3.31 20.39
C ALA A 277 4.12 -3.95 21.80
N GLY A 278 5.25 -4.39 22.34
CA GLY A 278 5.36 -5.15 23.58
C GLY A 278 5.07 -6.64 23.45
N ARG A 279 4.63 -7.13 22.28
CA ARG A 279 4.45 -8.58 22.04
C ARG A 279 5.82 -9.26 21.95
N SER A 280 6.05 -10.26 22.79
CA SER A 280 7.16 -11.19 22.62
C SER A 280 6.84 -12.25 21.58
N VAL A 281 7.79 -12.51 20.68
CA VAL A 281 7.73 -13.54 19.63
C VAL A 281 8.89 -14.49 19.83
N VAL A 282 8.60 -15.79 20.01
CA VAL A 282 9.60 -16.83 20.20
C VAL A 282 9.91 -17.51 18.87
N LEU A 283 11.15 -17.39 18.41
CA LEU A 283 11.64 -17.93 17.15
C LEU A 283 12.52 -19.14 17.47
N THR A 284 12.09 -20.33 17.04
CA THR A 284 12.87 -21.57 17.18
C THR A 284 13.67 -21.79 15.90
N LEU A 285 15.00 -21.80 16.03
CA LEU A 285 15.94 -22.01 14.93
C LEU A 285 16.08 -23.50 14.58
N GLU A 286 16.53 -23.77 13.36
CA GLU A 286 17.04 -25.08 12.95
C GLU A 286 18.18 -25.49 13.90
N GLY A 287 18.07 -26.65 14.54
CA GLY A 287 18.95 -27.06 15.65
C GLY A 287 18.39 -26.85 17.05
N GLY A 288 17.20 -26.24 17.18
CA GLY A 288 16.41 -26.20 18.42
C GLY A 288 16.68 -25.02 19.34
N ALA A 289 17.65 -24.17 19.03
CA ALA A 289 17.89 -22.94 19.78
C ALA A 289 16.68 -22.00 19.68
N GLN A 290 16.28 -21.37 20.79
CA GLN A 290 15.20 -20.39 20.81
C GLN A 290 15.72 -18.99 21.08
N ARG A 291 15.19 -18.02 20.33
CA ARG A 291 15.44 -16.59 20.52
C ARG A 291 14.11 -15.86 20.61
N THR A 292 14.03 -14.88 21.50
CA THR A 292 12.82 -14.06 21.66
C THR A 292 13.08 -12.66 21.13
N LEU A 293 12.15 -12.14 20.34
CA LEU A 293 12.11 -10.73 19.95
C LEU A 293 10.89 -10.07 20.58
N GLU A 294 11.09 -8.92 21.21
CA GLU A 294 9.99 -8.04 21.61
C GLU A 294 9.67 -7.07 20.48
N ALA A 295 8.42 -7.08 20.03
CA ALA A 295 7.92 -6.19 18.99
C ALA A 295 7.92 -4.73 19.49
N ARG A 296 8.53 -3.81 18.74
CA ARG A 296 8.47 -2.37 19.02
C ARG A 296 8.50 -1.56 17.74
N ASP A 297 7.98 -0.33 17.81
CA ASP A 297 8.12 0.62 16.71
C ASP A 297 9.59 1.04 16.58
N PHE A 298 10.13 0.98 15.36
CA PHE A 298 11.54 1.30 15.07
C PHE A 298 11.72 2.28 13.90
N TYR A 299 10.61 2.78 13.35
CA TYR A 299 10.55 3.80 12.30
C TYR A 299 9.24 4.58 12.40
#